data_AF-A0AAU4ECC5-F1
#
_entry.id   AF-A0AAU4ECC5-F1
#
_cell.length_a   1.000
_cell.length_b   1.000
_cell.length_c   1.000
_cell.angle_alpha   90.00
_cell.angle_beta   90.00
_cell.angle_gamma   90.00
#
_symmetry.space_group_name_H-M   'P 1'
#
loop_
_entity.id
_entity.type
_entity.pdbx_description
1 polymer ?
#
loop_
_entity_poly.entity_id
_entity_poly.type
_entity_poly.pdbx_seq_one_letter_code
_entity_poly.pdbx_strand_id
1 'polypeptide(L)' 'MDQPSIPRPGEGSARLPCLYCGERYGPGDVARHTEPVRCGRCITCVDKPACFDCRLMYCVCDVHRYRG' A
#
# COMPACT_ATOMS: atom_id res chain seq x y z
N MET A 1 39.71 -15.13 -8.77
CA MET A 1 39.02 -15.12 -7.47
C MET A 1 38.34 -13.76 -7.36
N ASP A 2 37.14 -13.59 -7.92
CA ASP A 2 36.35 -12.37 -7.73
C ASP A 2 35.00 -12.81 -7.16
N GLN A 3 34.81 -12.45 -5.90
CA GLN A 3 33.77 -12.98 -5.02
C GLN A 3 32.44 -12.29 -5.35
N PRO A 4 31.33 -13.02 -5.57
CA PRO A 4 30.03 -12.39 -5.73
C PRO A 4 29.67 -11.68 -4.43
N SER A 5 29.56 -10.36 -4.48
CA SER A 5 29.14 -9.50 -3.38
C SER A 5 27.80 -9.99 -2.82
N ILE A 6 27.84 -10.66 -1.67
CA ILE A 6 26.64 -11.04 -0.93
C ILE A 6 25.97 -9.74 -0.46
N PRO A 7 24.67 -9.52 -0.76
CA PRO A 7 23.96 -8.34 -0.27
C PRO A 7 23.96 -8.31 1.26
N ARG A 8 24.39 -7.19 1.84
CA ARG A 8 24.43 -6.96 3.28
C ARG A 8 23.02 -7.06 3.89
N PRO A 9 22.81 -7.82 4.99
CA PRO A 9 21.57 -7.80 5.73
C PRO A 9 21.48 -6.49 6.52
N GLY A 10 21.01 -5.44 5.86
CA GLY A 10 20.92 -4.09 6.41
C GLY A 10 20.76 -3.00 5.35
N GLU A 11 20.84 -3.34 4.06
CA GLU A 11 20.73 -2.38 2.96
C GLU A 11 19.39 -2.55 2.22
N GLY A 12 18.40 -1.76 2.65
CA GLY A 12 17.18 -1.50 1.90
C GLY A 12 16.09 -2.54 2.10
N SER A 13 15.22 -2.33 3.08
CA SER A 13 13.99 -3.10 3.25
C SER A 13 13.30 -3.26 1.90
N ALA A 14 13.27 -4.48 1.37
CA ALA A 14 12.86 -4.77 0.00
C ALA A 14 11.49 -4.17 -0.24
N ARG A 15 11.45 -3.03 -0.96
CA ARG A 15 10.18 -2.32 -1.16
C ARG A 15 9.30 -3.20 -2.03
N LEU A 16 8.21 -3.69 -1.46
CA LEU A 16 7.29 -4.62 -2.11
C LEU A 16 6.40 -3.84 -3.09
N PRO A 17 6.14 -4.36 -4.31
CA PRO A 17 5.19 -3.72 -5.21
C PRO A 17 3.77 -3.84 -4.68
N CYS A 18 3.01 -2.75 -4.70
CA CYS A 18 1.59 -2.75 -4.38
C CYS A 18 0.75 -3.03 -5.62
N LEU A 19 -0.10 -4.05 -5.57
CA LEU A 19 -1.01 -4.39 -6.67
C LEU A 19 -2.16 -3.38 -6.85
N TYR A 20 -2.43 -2.56 -5.84
CA TYR A 20 -3.57 -1.62 -5.84
C TYR A 20 -3.21 -0.24 -6.37
N CYS A 21 -2.08 0.33 -5.94
CA CYS A 21 -1.64 1.67 -6.38
C CYS A 21 -0.40 1.64 -7.29
N GLY A 22 0.26 0.49 -7.46
CA GLY A 22 1.49 0.37 -8.26
C GLY A 22 2.76 0.86 -7.56
N GLU A 23 2.67 1.53 -6.41
CA GLU A 23 3.84 2.02 -5.66
C GLU A 23 4.60 0.88 -4.98
N ARG A 24 5.90 1.05 -4.80
CA ARG A 24 6.71 0.15 -3.97
C ARG A 24 6.73 0.64 -2.53
N TYR A 25 6.31 -0.19 -1.57
CA TYR A 25 6.20 0.17 -0.16
C TYR A 25 7.22 -0.57 0.70
N GLY A 26 7.77 0.14 1.69
CA GLY A 26 8.67 -0.43 2.69
C GLY A 26 7.95 -0.82 3.99
N PRO A 27 8.68 -1.27 5.02
CA PRO A 27 8.14 -1.66 6.32
C PRO A 27 7.28 -0.59 6.97
N GLY A 28 7.63 0.69 6.81
CA GLY A 28 6.88 1.83 7.36
C GLY A 28 5.51 2.05 6.72
N ASP A 29 5.31 1.50 5.52
CA ASP A 29 4.08 1.67 4.74
C ASP A 29 3.28 0.36 4.62
N VAL A 30 3.75 -0.76 5.20
CA VAL A 30 3.09 -2.08 5.11
C VAL A 30 1.62 -1.97 5.47
N ALA A 31 1.30 -1.38 6.62
CA ALA A 31 -0.07 -1.16 7.06
C ALA A 31 -0.95 -0.48 5.98
N ARG A 32 -0.45 0.61 5.39
CA ARG A 32 -1.17 1.37 4.35
C ARG A 32 -1.42 0.54 3.09
N HIS A 33 -0.59 -0.46 2.82
CA HIS A 33 -0.61 -1.27 1.60
C HIS A 33 -1.21 -2.68 1.78
N THR A 34 -1.31 -3.18 3.01
CA THR A 34 -1.81 -4.53 3.30
C THR A 34 -3.02 -4.55 4.21
N GLU A 35 -3.18 -3.58 5.12
CA GLU A 35 -4.32 -3.59 6.03
C GLU A 35 -5.60 -3.10 5.34
N PRO A 36 -6.67 -3.91 5.39
CA PRO A 36 -7.93 -3.55 4.77
C PRO A 36 -8.58 -2.37 5.50
N VAL A 37 -9.08 -1.40 4.75
CA VAL A 37 -9.90 -0.33 5.30
C VAL A 37 -11.32 -0.82 5.53
N ARG A 38 -11.88 -0.46 6.70
CA ARG A 38 -13.26 -0.78 7.09
C ARG A 38 -14.18 0.40 6.83
N CYS A 39 -14.31 0.78 5.56
CA CYS A 39 -15.11 1.94 5.13
C CYS A 39 -16.64 1.77 5.32
N GLY A 40 -17.11 0.61 5.80
CA GLY A 40 -18.52 0.34 6.07
C GLY A 40 -19.37 0.23 4.79
N ARG A 41 -19.80 1.37 4.23
CA ARG A 41 -20.78 1.46 3.13
C ARG A 41 -20.18 1.52 1.72
N CYS A 42 -18.89 1.76 1.58
CA CYS A 42 -18.22 1.81 0.27
C CYS A 42 -17.92 0.40 -0.23
N ILE A 43 -18.66 -0.10 -1.21
CA ILE A 43 -18.43 -1.45 -1.78
C ILE A 43 -17.12 -1.59 -2.55
N THR A 44 -16.56 -0.49 -3.06
CA THR A 44 -15.35 -0.51 -3.90
C THR A 44 -14.08 -0.56 -3.07
N CYS A 45 -14.08 0.15 -1.94
CA CYS A 45 -12.90 0.35 -1.11
C CYS A 45 -12.90 -0.47 0.18
N VAL A 46 -14.04 -1.04 0.60
CA VAL A 46 -14.07 -2.01 1.69
C VAL A 46 -13.14 -3.19 1.38
N ASP A 47 -12.42 -3.65 2.39
CA ASP A 47 -11.46 -4.76 2.31
C ASP A 47 -10.27 -4.51 1.36
N LYS A 48 -10.14 -3.31 0.80
CA LYS A 48 -8.96 -2.86 0.05
C LYS A 48 -8.03 -2.11 0.99
N PRO A 49 -6.73 -2.04 0.69
CA PRO A 49 -5.81 -1.29 1.52
C PRO A 49 -6.02 0.22 1.40
N ALA A 50 -5.53 0.96 2.38
CA ALA A 50 -5.65 2.42 2.42
C ALA A 50 -5.04 3.11 1.19
N CYS A 51 -4.03 2.51 0.54
CA CYS A 51 -3.43 3.03 -0.69
C CYS A 51 -4.32 2.89 -1.95
N PHE A 52 -5.37 2.07 -1.92
CA PHE A 52 -6.27 1.90 -3.05
C PHE A 52 -7.09 3.18 -3.28
N ASP A 53 -7.18 3.62 -4.53
CA ASP A 53 -8.01 4.75 -4.92
C ASP A 53 -9.37 4.25 -5.39
N CYS A 54 -10.40 4.59 -4.61
CA CYS A 54 -11.78 4.18 -4.89
C CYS A 54 -12.36 4.82 -6.15
N ARG A 55 -11.86 6.00 -6.57
CA ARG A 55 -12.34 6.85 -7.69
C ARG A 55 -13.85 7.11 -7.75
N LEU A 56 -14.59 6.71 -6.73
CA LEU A 56 -16.02 6.93 -6.62
C LEU A 56 -16.25 8.33 -6.11
N MET A 57 -17.01 9.12 -6.86
CA MET A 57 -17.39 10.49 -6.53
C MET A 57 -18.09 10.61 -5.16
N TYR A 58 -18.72 9.53 -4.69
CA TYR A 58 -19.46 9.46 -3.43
C TYR A 58 -18.84 8.50 -2.40
N CYS A 59 -17.51 8.32 -2.44
CA CYS A 59 -16.83 7.55 -1.40
C CYS A 59 -17.04 8.20 -0.02
N VAL A 60 -17.55 7.40 0.93
CA VAL A 60 -17.76 7.82 2.32
C VAL A 60 -16.62 7.38 3.24
N CYS A 61 -15.53 6.84 2.69
CA CYS A 61 -14.41 6.38 3.50
C CYS A 61 -13.57 7.57 3.95
N ASP A 62 -13.41 7.78 5.26
CA ASP A 62 -12.57 8.86 5.80
C ASP A 62 -11.12 8.76 5.33
N VAL A 63 -10.64 7.54 5.05
CA VAL A 63 -9.30 7.28 4.50
C VAL A 63 -9.12 7.84 3.08
N HIS A 64 -10.20 8.01 2.32
CA HIS A 64 -10.19 8.50 0.93
C HIS A 64 -10.83 9.88 0.76
N ARG A 65 -11.56 10.36 1.78
CA ARG A 65 -12.28 11.65 1.77
C ARG A 65 -11.40 12.87 1.44
N TYR A 66 -10.09 12.81 1.72
CA TYR A 66 -9.14 13.91 1.51
C TYR A 66 -8.13 13.66 0.39
N ARG A 67 -8.27 12.57 -0.37
CA ARG A 67 -7.44 12.29 -1.55
C ARG A 67 -8.22 12.71 -2.80
N GLY A 68 -8.22 14.01 -3.07
CA GLY A 68 -8.77 14.64 -4.28
C GLY A 68 -7.67 14.99 -5.26
#